data_AF-A0A524DQR8-F1
#
_entry.id   AF-A0A524DQR8-F1
#
_cell.length_a   1.000
_cell.length_b   1.000
_cell.length_c   1.000
_cell.angle_alpha   90.00
_cell.angle_beta   90.00
_cell.angle_gamma   90.00
#
_symmetry.space_group_name_H-M   'P 1'
#
loop_
_entity.id
_entity.type
_entity.pdbx_description
1 polymer ?
#
loop_
_entity_poly.entity_id
_entity_poly.type
_entity_poly.pdbx_seq_one_letter_code
_entity_poly.pdbx_strand_id
1 'polypeptide(L)'
;MFYNNGTVFDTTFDYNINIPKLGEHLAELLNQMRKIYETCSYSLEKYSKLIIETDDISVIILKLGEDSNIVLFFKKEKEEGLKLKPIKRYITKIEELIDADKFDLLVQEMETKEGILKNLKKTLISKRDQLNILKSKFETIDETSKNEIKEISKEIEDLESSCSELQMEIEIKEKEVEEITEKIEIERKKELLE
;
A
#
# COMPACT_ATOMS: atom_id res chain seq x y z
N MET A 1 -4.62 -4.05 -20.41
CA MET A 1 -3.88 -4.36 -19.16
C MET A 1 -3.80 -5.87 -18.99
N PHE A 2 -2.70 -6.36 -18.44
CA PHE A 2 -2.45 -7.80 -18.32
C PHE A 2 -1.64 -8.15 -17.08
N TYR A 3 -1.82 -9.37 -16.57
CA TYR A 3 -1.04 -9.92 -15.47
C TYR A 3 0.30 -10.49 -15.94
N ASN A 4 1.27 -10.63 -15.04
CA ASN A 4 2.59 -11.24 -15.33
C ASN A 4 2.50 -12.65 -15.95
N ASN A 5 1.39 -13.36 -15.76
CA ASN A 5 1.13 -14.69 -16.35
C ASN A 5 0.55 -14.64 -17.77
N GLY A 6 0.30 -13.44 -18.33
CA GLY A 6 -0.25 -13.24 -19.67
C GLY A 6 -1.77 -13.13 -19.73
N THR A 7 -2.48 -13.23 -18.60
CA THR A 7 -3.93 -13.04 -18.56
C THR A 7 -4.27 -11.57 -18.79
N VAL A 8 -4.99 -11.27 -19.88
CA VAL A 8 -5.50 -9.92 -20.18
C VAL A 8 -6.85 -9.75 -19.48
N PHE A 9 -6.95 -8.75 -18.59
CA PHE A 9 -8.18 -8.47 -17.83
C PHE A 9 -8.91 -7.21 -18.28
N ASP A 10 -8.26 -6.36 -19.08
CA ASP A 10 -8.87 -5.18 -19.67
C ASP A 10 -8.21 -4.83 -21.01
N THR A 11 -8.96 -4.40 -22.01
CA THR A 11 -8.44 -4.08 -23.35
C THR A 11 -9.36 -3.15 -24.13
N THR A 12 -8.76 -2.25 -24.91
CA THR A 12 -9.46 -1.37 -25.87
C THR A 12 -9.38 -1.87 -27.31
N PHE A 13 -8.75 -3.02 -27.55
CA PHE A 13 -8.69 -3.62 -28.88
C PHE A 13 -10.03 -4.23 -29.30
N ASP A 14 -10.38 -4.08 -30.58
CA ASP A 14 -11.55 -4.71 -31.18
C ASP A 14 -11.45 -6.25 -31.22
N TYR A 15 -12.60 -6.92 -31.41
CA TYR A 15 -12.74 -8.39 -31.45
C TYR A 15 -11.91 -9.12 -32.53
N ASN A 16 -11.24 -8.40 -33.43
CA ASN A 16 -10.44 -8.99 -34.51
C ASN A 16 -9.03 -9.43 -34.07
N ILE A 17 -8.63 -9.17 -32.83
CA ILE A 17 -7.32 -9.55 -32.30
C ILE A 17 -7.46 -10.72 -31.32
N ASN A 18 -6.56 -11.69 -31.41
CA ASN A 18 -6.49 -12.77 -30.42
C ASN A 18 -5.86 -12.26 -29.11
N ILE A 19 -6.71 -11.68 -28.26
CA ILE A 19 -6.32 -11.06 -26.99
C ILE A 19 -5.62 -12.03 -26.03
N PRO A 20 -6.12 -13.26 -25.79
CA PRO A 20 -5.42 -14.23 -24.95
C PRO A 20 -4.00 -14.51 -25.44
N LYS A 21 -3.84 -14.71 -26.76
CA LYS A 21 -2.52 -14.98 -27.35
C LYS A 21 -1.58 -13.79 -27.26
N LEU A 22 -2.09 -12.57 -27.46
CA LEU A 22 -1.31 -11.35 -27.26
C LEU A 22 -0.80 -11.25 -25.82
N GLY A 23 -1.64 -11.57 -24.84
CA GLY A 23 -1.28 -11.60 -23.43
C GLY A 23 -0.15 -12.59 -23.12
N GLU A 24 -0.25 -13.82 -23.63
CA GLU A 24 0.82 -14.82 -23.52
C GLU A 24 2.16 -14.29 -24.06
N HIS A 25 2.16 -13.67 -25.24
CA HIS A 25 3.38 -13.14 -25.85
C HIS A 25 3.98 -11.97 -25.05
N LEU A 26 3.15 -11.09 -24.48
CA LEU A 26 3.63 -10.01 -23.63
C LEU A 26 4.26 -10.54 -22.33
N ALA A 27 3.67 -11.57 -21.71
CA ALA A 27 4.27 -12.21 -20.54
C ALA A 27 5.59 -12.92 -20.88
N GLU A 28 5.65 -13.61 -22.01
CA GLU A 28 6.87 -14.24 -22.49
C GLU A 28 7.98 -13.20 -22.71
N LEU A 29 7.67 -12.07 -23.33
CA LEU A 29 8.61 -10.95 -23.51
C LEU A 29 9.19 -10.46 -22.16
N LEU A 30 8.33 -10.24 -21.15
CA LEU A 30 8.80 -9.84 -19.81
C LEU A 30 9.68 -10.91 -19.16
N ASN A 31 9.35 -12.19 -19.37
CA ASN A 31 10.17 -13.29 -18.88
C ASN A 31 11.55 -13.36 -19.56
N GLN A 32 11.61 -13.11 -20.87
CA GLN A 32 12.89 -13.04 -21.59
C GLN A 32 13.76 -11.89 -21.08
N MET A 33 13.17 -10.74 -20.78
CA MET A 33 13.87 -9.62 -20.12
C MET A 33 14.49 -10.05 -18.79
N ARG A 34 13.75 -10.79 -17.95
CA ARG A 34 14.28 -11.32 -16.68
C ARG A 34 15.47 -12.26 -16.91
N LYS A 35 15.36 -13.18 -17.87
CA LYS A 35 16.45 -14.11 -18.23
C LYS A 35 17.71 -13.40 -18.73
N ILE A 36 17.54 -12.30 -19.48
CA ILE A 36 18.68 -11.48 -19.93
C ILE A 36 19.41 -10.90 -18.71
N TYR A 37 18.69 -10.35 -17.73
CA TYR A 37 19.27 -9.86 -16.48
C TYR A 37 20.01 -10.96 -15.72
N GLU A 38 19.36 -12.11 -15.53
CA GLU A 38 19.97 -13.27 -14.86
C GLU A 38 21.25 -13.73 -15.55
N THR A 39 21.26 -13.75 -16.89
CA THR A 39 22.44 -14.09 -17.70
C THR A 39 23.58 -13.09 -17.49
N CYS A 40 23.25 -11.83 -17.25
CA CYS A 40 24.20 -10.77 -16.92
C CYS A 40 24.55 -10.71 -15.42
N SER A 41 24.16 -11.71 -14.62
CA SER A 41 24.34 -11.77 -13.15
C SER A 41 23.67 -10.62 -12.40
N TYR A 42 22.59 -10.06 -12.95
CA TYR A 42 21.73 -9.09 -12.27
C TYR A 42 20.39 -9.73 -11.88
N SER A 43 19.79 -9.26 -10.78
CA SER A 43 18.40 -9.55 -10.43
C SER A 43 17.50 -8.43 -10.97
N LEU A 44 16.55 -8.77 -11.84
CA LEU A 44 15.49 -7.83 -12.21
C LEU A 44 14.40 -7.86 -11.11
N GLU A 45 14.68 -7.21 -9.99
CA GLU A 45 13.73 -7.12 -8.87
C GLU A 45 12.50 -6.29 -9.25
N LYS A 46 12.70 -5.23 -10.04
CA LYS A 46 11.63 -4.36 -10.51
C LYS A 46 11.99 -3.76 -11.87
N TYR A 47 10.99 -3.62 -12.74
CA TYR A 47 11.08 -2.78 -13.92
C TYR A 47 9.96 -1.74 -13.85
N SER A 48 10.25 -0.50 -14.27
CA SER A 48 9.24 0.56 -14.32
C SER A 48 8.56 0.60 -15.69
N LYS A 49 9.35 0.51 -16.76
CA LYS A 49 8.84 0.55 -18.14
C LYS A 49 9.71 -0.21 -19.14
N LEU A 50 9.06 -0.71 -20.19
CA LEU A 50 9.70 -1.27 -21.38
C LEU A 50 9.15 -0.57 -22.62
N ILE A 51 10.04 -0.13 -23.51
CA ILE A 51 9.67 0.55 -24.76
C ILE A 51 10.25 -0.26 -25.91
N ILE A 52 9.38 -0.67 -26.83
CA ILE A 52 9.75 -1.38 -28.06
C ILE A 52 9.31 -0.54 -29.23
N GLU A 53 10.22 -0.33 -30.17
CA GLU A 53 9.96 0.41 -31.38
C GLU A 53 10.25 -0.45 -32.60
N THR A 54 9.27 -0.57 -33.47
CA THR A 54 9.41 -1.14 -34.81
C THR A 54 9.08 -0.06 -35.86
N ASP A 55 9.13 -0.42 -37.14
CA ASP A 55 8.76 0.50 -38.22
C ASP A 55 7.26 0.83 -38.23
N ASP A 56 6.41 -0.13 -37.83
CA ASP A 56 4.96 -0.01 -37.89
C ASP A 56 4.33 0.44 -36.57
N ILE A 57 4.94 0.09 -35.44
CA ILE A 57 4.37 0.33 -34.10
C ILE A 57 5.41 0.73 -33.07
N SER A 58 4.97 1.50 -32.08
CA SER A 58 5.63 1.65 -30.78
C SER A 58 4.78 0.98 -29.72
N VAL A 59 5.40 0.11 -28.92
CA VAL A 59 4.76 -0.58 -27.80
C VAL A 59 5.41 -0.14 -26.51
N ILE A 60 4.60 0.26 -25.53
CA ILE A 60 5.07 0.70 -24.23
C ILE A 60 4.38 -0.13 -23.16
N ILE A 61 5.17 -0.82 -22.33
CA ILE A 61 4.68 -1.58 -21.19
C ILE A 61 5.08 -0.84 -19.92
N LEU A 62 4.11 -0.48 -19.08
CA LEU A 62 4.34 0.15 -17.77
C LEU A 62 3.90 -0.82 -16.67
N LYS A 63 4.69 -0.86 -15.60
CA LYS A 63 4.38 -1.65 -14.40
C LYS A 63 3.41 -0.86 -13.53
N LEU A 64 2.22 -1.43 -13.25
CA LEU A 64 1.20 -0.77 -12.43
C LEU A 64 1.18 -1.26 -10.97
N GLY A 65 1.50 -2.54 -10.75
CA GLY A 65 1.55 -3.17 -9.42
C GLY A 65 2.45 -4.40 -9.44
N GLU A 66 2.45 -5.21 -8.36
CA GLU A 66 3.32 -6.40 -8.26
C GLU A 66 3.11 -7.37 -9.44
N ASP A 67 1.85 -7.60 -9.82
CA ASP A 67 1.50 -8.54 -10.87
C ASP A 67 0.82 -7.95 -12.10
N SER A 68 0.49 -6.65 -12.09
CA SER A 68 -0.27 -6.00 -13.17
C SER A 68 0.59 -5.07 -14.02
N ASN A 69 0.25 -5.00 -15.31
CA ASN A 69 0.94 -4.22 -16.31
C ASN A 69 -0.07 -3.55 -17.26
N ILE A 70 0.23 -2.35 -17.73
CA ILE A 70 -0.47 -1.71 -18.85
C ILE A 70 0.43 -1.75 -20.08
N VAL A 71 -0.17 -2.05 -21.23
CA VAL A 71 0.50 -2.01 -22.52
C VAL A 71 -0.22 -1.01 -23.41
N LEU A 72 0.54 -0.14 -24.06
CA LEU A 72 0.06 0.88 -24.97
C LEU A 72 0.66 0.63 -26.35
N PHE A 73 -0.21 0.57 -27.37
CA PHE A 73 0.19 0.38 -28.77
C PHE A 73 -0.06 1.67 -29.54
N PHE A 74 0.98 2.18 -30.18
CA PHE A 74 0.91 3.36 -31.03
C PHE A 74 1.29 2.96 -32.45
N LYS A 75 0.40 3.16 -33.41
CA LYS A 75 0.73 2.97 -34.83
C LYS A 75 1.63 4.11 -35.27
N LYS A 76 2.78 3.80 -35.88
CA LYS A 76 3.63 4.81 -36.51
C LYS A 76 2.97 5.19 -37.84
N GLU A 77 2.54 6.44 -37.98
CA GLU A 77 2.09 6.93 -39.29
C GLU A 77 3.30 7.00 -40.23
N LYS A 78 3.11 6.58 -41.49
CA LYS A 78 4.15 6.67 -42.51
C LYS A 78 4.42 8.16 -42.78
N GLU A 79 5.60 8.61 -42.37
CA GLU A 79 6.17 9.93 -42.60
C GLU A 79 5.45 11.12 -41.94
N GLU A 80 5.70 11.30 -40.66
CA GLU A 80 6.30 12.53 -40.12
C GLU A 80 6.95 12.10 -38.80
N GLY A 81 8.28 12.15 -38.72
CA GLY A 81 9.07 11.54 -37.64
C GLY A 81 8.40 11.72 -36.28
N LEU A 82 8.05 10.61 -35.63
CA LEU A 82 7.39 10.60 -34.32
C LEU A 82 8.10 11.59 -33.42
N LYS A 83 7.45 12.71 -33.13
CA LYS A 83 7.91 13.58 -32.06
C LYS A 83 7.75 12.71 -30.82
N LEU A 84 8.84 12.18 -30.29
CA LEU A 84 8.83 11.40 -29.03
C LEU A 84 8.45 12.29 -27.84
N LYS A 85 8.47 13.62 -28.00
CA LYS A 85 8.13 14.61 -26.98
C LYS A 85 6.69 14.49 -26.45
N PRO A 86 5.64 14.44 -27.27
CA PRO A 86 4.26 14.32 -26.78
C PRO A 86 4.01 12.98 -26.08
N ILE A 87 4.51 11.85 -26.63
CA ILE A 87 4.36 10.53 -25.99
C ILE A 87 5.08 10.48 -24.64
N LYS A 88 6.32 10.98 -24.56
CA LYS A 88 7.03 11.12 -23.27
C LYS A 88 6.25 12.00 -22.29
N ARG A 89 5.71 13.15 -22.75
CA ARG A 89 4.87 14.01 -21.89
C ARG A 89 3.61 13.31 -21.38
N TYR A 90 2.95 12.49 -22.20
CA TYR A 90 1.78 11.73 -21.76
C TYR A 90 2.16 10.63 -20.77
N ILE A 91 3.29 9.94 -20.97
CA ILE A 91 3.79 8.94 -20.01
C ILE A 91 4.15 9.61 -18.69
N THR A 92 4.86 10.73 -18.72
CA THR A 92 5.19 11.50 -17.50
C THR A 92 3.93 11.94 -16.77
N LYS A 93 2.90 12.42 -17.48
CA LYS A 93 1.60 12.73 -16.85
C LYS A 93 0.91 11.52 -16.24
N ILE A 94 1.00 10.34 -16.87
CA ILE A 94 0.41 9.11 -16.33
C ILE A 94 1.20 8.65 -15.09
N GLU A 95 2.53 8.74 -15.13
CA GLU A 95 3.42 8.48 -13.98
C GLU A 95 3.08 9.42 -12.82
N GLU A 96 3.00 10.75 -13.06
CA GLU A 96 2.59 11.77 -12.08
C GLU A 96 1.22 11.46 -11.45
N LEU A 97 0.23 11.05 -12.25
CA LEU A 97 -1.11 10.72 -11.75
C LEU A 97 -1.10 9.46 -10.87
N ILE A 98 -0.33 8.43 -11.25
CA ILE A 98 -0.21 7.20 -10.46
C ILE A 98 0.50 7.47 -9.12
N ASP A 99 1.55 8.29 -9.15
CA ASP A 99 2.30 8.63 -7.94
C ASP A 99 1.48 9.50 -6.98
N ALA A 100 0.67 10.43 -7.51
CA ALA A 100 -0.29 11.20 -6.72
C ALA A 100 -1.35 10.31 -6.05
N ASP A 101 -1.95 9.37 -6.80
CA ASP A 101 -2.91 8.40 -6.25
C ASP A 101 -2.28 7.55 -5.13
N LYS A 102 -1.01 7.15 -5.29
CA LYS A 102 -0.28 6.37 -4.27
C LYS A 102 -0.01 7.21 -3.01
N PHE A 103 0.32 8.48 -3.16
CA PHE A 103 0.51 9.39 -2.03
C PHE A 103 -0.79 9.60 -1.26
N ASP A 104 -1.90 9.85 -1.97
CA ASP A 104 -3.22 10.02 -1.35
C ASP A 104 -3.68 8.78 -0.59
N LEU A 105 -3.39 7.58 -1.12
CA LEU A 105 -3.66 6.32 -0.43
C LEU A 105 -2.86 6.18 0.87
N LEU A 106 -1.58 6.58 0.88
CA LEU A 106 -0.75 6.56 2.10
C LEU A 106 -1.28 7.54 3.16
N VAL A 107 -1.71 8.74 2.73
CA VAL A 107 -2.30 9.74 3.62
C VAL A 107 -3.61 9.22 4.22
N GLN A 108 -4.48 8.62 3.42
CA GLN A 108 -5.71 8.00 3.93
C GLN A 108 -5.42 6.86 4.91
N GLU A 109 -4.45 5.99 4.62
CA GLU A 109 -4.05 4.93 5.55
C GLU A 109 -3.58 5.51 6.89
N MET A 110 -2.75 6.57 6.85
CA MET A 110 -2.28 7.26 8.06
C MET A 110 -3.46 7.80 8.89
N GLU A 111 -4.38 8.55 8.27
CA GLU A 111 -5.53 9.15 8.96
C GLU A 111 -6.42 8.09 9.63
N THR A 112 -6.66 6.97 8.94
CA THR A 112 -7.46 5.87 9.49
C THR A 112 -6.79 5.25 10.72
N LYS A 113 -5.48 4.98 10.66
CA LYS A 113 -4.73 4.41 11.78
C LYS A 113 -4.60 5.37 12.95
N GLU A 114 -4.38 6.66 12.70
CA GLU A 114 -4.41 7.69 13.75
C GLU A 114 -5.78 7.78 14.43
N GLY A 115 -6.86 7.66 13.67
CA GLY A 115 -8.23 7.59 14.20
C GLY A 115 -8.44 6.40 15.14
N ILE A 116 -7.98 5.21 14.74
CA ILE A 116 -8.01 4.01 15.57
C ILE A 116 -7.17 4.21 16.84
N LEU A 117 -5.94 4.69 16.71
CA LEU A 117 -5.04 4.94 17.83
C LEU A 117 -5.64 5.91 18.85
N LYS A 118 -6.26 6.99 18.37
CA LYS A 118 -6.98 7.95 19.22
C LYS A 118 -8.12 7.30 19.99
N ASN A 119 -8.86 6.39 19.37
CA ASN A 119 -9.94 5.66 20.03
C ASN A 119 -9.40 4.68 21.08
N LEU A 120 -8.34 3.93 20.77
CA LEU A 120 -7.67 3.05 21.73
C LEU A 120 -7.17 3.83 22.96
N LYS A 121 -6.51 4.97 22.76
CA LYS A 121 -6.06 5.85 23.84
C LYS A 121 -7.22 6.34 24.72
N LYS A 122 -8.35 6.74 24.12
CA LYS A 122 -9.56 7.11 24.87
C LYS A 122 -10.11 5.95 25.71
N THR A 123 -10.18 4.75 25.12
CA THR A 123 -10.65 3.54 25.82
C THR A 123 -9.75 3.20 27.00
N LEU A 124 -8.43 3.29 26.83
CA LEU A 124 -7.46 3.07 27.89
C LEU A 124 -7.62 4.08 29.04
N ILE A 125 -7.81 5.37 28.73
CA ILE A 125 -8.06 6.40 29.75
C ILE A 125 -9.32 6.06 30.54
N SER A 126 -10.43 5.76 29.85
CA SER A 126 -11.68 5.41 30.51
C SER A 126 -11.56 4.17 31.41
N LYS A 127 -10.80 3.14 31.00
CA LYS A 127 -10.57 1.94 31.83
C LYS A 127 -9.66 2.23 33.02
N ARG A 128 -8.66 3.08 32.87
CA ARG A 128 -7.83 3.56 34.01
C ARG A 128 -8.65 4.33 35.03
N ASP A 129 -9.57 5.17 34.58
CA ASP A 129 -10.47 5.92 35.47
C ASP A 129 -11.38 4.97 36.26
N GLN A 130 -11.97 3.96 35.59
CA GLN A 130 -12.76 2.91 36.25
C GLN A 130 -11.94 2.15 37.30
N LEU A 131 -10.71 1.79 36.95
CA LEU A 131 -9.79 1.08 37.84
C LEU A 131 -9.40 1.92 39.06
N ASN A 132 -9.17 3.22 38.90
CA ASN A 132 -8.93 4.14 40.02
C ASN A 132 -10.15 4.24 40.95
N ILE A 133 -11.36 4.32 40.38
CA ILE A 133 -12.60 4.31 41.17
C ILE A 133 -12.73 3.00 41.95
N LEU A 134 -12.51 1.85 41.31
CA LEU A 134 -12.56 0.54 41.96
C LEU A 134 -11.53 0.41 43.09
N LYS A 135 -10.29 0.86 42.88
CA LYS A 135 -9.24 0.89 43.92
C LYS A 135 -9.65 1.76 45.10
N SER A 136 -10.19 2.96 44.84
CA SER A 136 -10.66 3.83 45.93
C SER A 136 -11.81 3.21 46.73
N LYS A 137 -12.75 2.50 46.06
CA LYS A 137 -13.82 1.77 46.74
C LYS A 137 -13.26 0.64 47.60
N PHE A 138 -12.30 -0.11 47.06
CA PHE A 138 -11.63 -1.20 47.76
C PHE A 138 -10.94 -0.72 49.04
N GLU A 139 -10.25 0.42 49.00
CA GLU A 139 -9.59 1.03 50.17
C GLU A 139 -10.58 1.45 51.27
N THR A 140 -11.82 1.79 50.91
CA THR A 140 -12.85 2.24 51.86
C THR A 140 -13.74 1.12 52.41
N ILE A 141 -13.54 -0.11 51.96
CA ILE A 141 -14.43 -1.22 52.28
C ILE A 141 -14.20 -1.74 53.70
N ASP A 142 -15.28 -2.12 54.37
CA ASP A 142 -15.21 -2.75 55.70
C ASP A 142 -14.58 -4.15 55.57
N GLU A 143 -13.52 -4.42 56.34
CA GLU A 143 -12.80 -5.71 56.36
C GLU A 143 -13.71 -6.91 56.68
N THR A 144 -14.88 -6.68 57.26
CA THR A 144 -15.88 -7.72 57.53
C THR A 144 -16.65 -8.18 56.28
N SER A 145 -16.65 -7.40 55.19
CA SER A 145 -17.32 -7.69 53.90
C SER A 145 -16.48 -8.56 52.95
N LYS A 146 -16.12 -9.77 53.38
CA LYS A 146 -15.21 -10.68 52.64
C LYS A 146 -15.62 -11.01 51.20
N ASN A 147 -16.91 -11.03 50.88
CA ASN A 147 -17.39 -11.36 49.52
C ASN A 147 -17.22 -10.17 48.57
N GLU A 148 -17.57 -8.95 48.99
CA GLU A 148 -17.35 -7.73 48.21
C GLU A 148 -15.86 -7.48 47.95
N ILE A 149 -15.00 -7.74 48.95
CA ILE A 149 -13.54 -7.68 48.79
C ILE A 149 -13.07 -8.61 47.66
N LYS A 150 -13.54 -9.85 47.63
CA LYS A 150 -13.15 -10.82 46.60
C LYS A 150 -13.64 -10.40 45.20
N GLU A 151 -14.88 -9.92 45.10
CA GLU A 151 -15.46 -9.49 43.83
C GLU A 151 -14.71 -8.28 43.26
N ILE A 152 -14.51 -7.23 44.07
CA ILE A 152 -13.80 -6.01 43.63
C ILE A 152 -12.33 -6.31 43.33
N SER A 153 -11.66 -7.15 44.11
CA SER A 153 -10.27 -7.55 43.83
C SER A 153 -10.14 -8.23 42.47
N LYS A 154 -11.10 -9.10 42.12
CA LYS A 154 -11.12 -9.77 40.82
C LYS A 154 -11.38 -8.79 39.68
N GLU A 155 -12.33 -7.87 39.85
CA GLU A 155 -12.60 -6.82 38.86
C GLU A 155 -11.39 -5.90 38.63
N ILE A 156 -10.62 -5.60 39.68
CA ILE A 156 -9.36 -4.86 39.57
C ILE A 156 -8.34 -5.64 38.73
N GLU A 157 -8.12 -6.93 39.03
CA GLU A 157 -7.20 -7.78 38.27
C GLU A 157 -7.59 -7.88 36.79
N ASP A 158 -8.87 -8.10 36.49
CA ASP A 158 -9.39 -8.19 35.12
C ASP A 158 -9.20 -6.86 34.36
N LEU A 159 -9.45 -5.72 35.03
CA LEU A 159 -9.24 -4.39 34.44
C LEU A 159 -7.75 -4.05 34.26
N GLU A 160 -6.89 -4.45 35.19
CA GLU A 160 -5.43 -4.27 35.09
C GLU A 160 -4.87 -5.03 33.90
N SER A 161 -5.28 -6.30 33.74
CA SER A 161 -4.92 -7.12 32.59
C SER A 161 -5.39 -6.47 31.28
N SER A 162 -6.65 -6.04 31.21
CA SER A 162 -7.20 -5.36 30.04
C SER A 162 -6.49 -4.03 29.70
N CYS A 163 -6.07 -3.26 30.72
CA CYS A 163 -5.29 -2.04 30.49
C CYS A 163 -3.90 -2.34 29.92
N SER A 164 -3.26 -3.42 30.40
CA SER A 164 -1.95 -3.86 29.92
C SER A 164 -2.00 -4.29 28.44
N GLU A 165 -3.01 -5.08 28.07
CA GLU A 165 -3.23 -5.50 26.69
C GLU A 165 -3.46 -4.31 25.74
N LEU A 166 -4.33 -3.38 26.14
CA LEU A 166 -4.59 -2.15 25.37
C LEU A 166 -3.33 -1.28 25.24
N GLN A 167 -2.48 -1.23 26.26
CA GLN A 167 -1.22 -0.51 26.21
C GLN A 167 -0.29 -1.11 25.15
N MET A 168 -0.15 -2.44 25.10
CA MET A 168 0.67 -3.11 24.07
C MET A 168 0.11 -2.88 22.67
N GLU A 169 -1.22 -2.94 22.50
CA GLU A 169 -1.87 -2.67 21.21
C GLU A 169 -1.61 -1.22 20.74
N ILE A 170 -1.67 -0.25 21.66
CA ILE A 170 -1.34 1.15 21.38
C ILE A 170 0.11 1.28 20.91
N GLU A 171 1.07 0.64 21.58
CA GLU A 171 2.49 0.71 21.19
C GLU A 171 2.74 0.15 19.79
N ILE A 172 2.06 -0.96 19.44
CA ILE A 172 2.14 -1.52 18.09
C ILE A 172 1.58 -0.53 17.06
N LYS A 173 0.42 0.07 17.34
CA LYS A 173 -0.20 1.04 16.43
C LYS A 173 0.56 2.35 16.32
N GLU A 174 1.24 2.81 17.37
CA GLU A 174 2.13 3.97 17.32
C GLU A 174 3.28 3.73 16.33
N LYS A 175 3.91 2.56 16.38
CA LYS A 175 4.98 2.20 15.42
C LYS A 175 4.47 2.15 13.98
N GLU A 176 3.30 1.55 13.75
CA GLU A 176 2.71 1.51 12.41
C GLU A 176 2.44 2.91 11.84
N VAL A 177 1.98 3.85 12.68
CA VAL A 177 1.75 5.25 12.28
C VAL A 177 3.08 5.94 11.98
N GLU A 178 4.11 5.73 12.81
CA GLU A 178 5.45 6.29 12.60
C GLU A 178 6.05 5.82 11.26
N GLU A 179 6.00 4.52 10.97
CA GLU A 179 6.49 3.96 9.70
C GLU A 179 5.78 4.54 8.47
N ILE A 180 4.46 4.77 8.54
CA ILE A 180 3.71 5.38 7.44
C ILE A 180 4.05 6.87 7.31
N THR A 181 4.23 7.56 8.43
CA THR A 181 4.62 8.97 8.46
C THR A 181 5.98 9.17 7.79
N GLU A 182 6.95 8.30 8.10
CA GLU A 182 8.26 8.31 7.44
C GLU A 182 8.15 8.09 5.92
N LYS A 183 7.32 7.13 5.49
CA LYS A 183 7.08 6.88 4.05
C LYS A 183 6.49 8.11 3.35
N ILE A 184 5.51 8.78 3.97
CA ILE A 184 4.91 10.01 3.46
C ILE A 184 5.97 11.11 3.35
N GLU A 185 6.84 11.25 4.35
CA GLU A 185 7.88 12.28 4.34
C GLU A 185 8.95 12.02 3.27
N ILE A 186 9.32 10.76 3.04
CA ILE A 186 10.22 10.37 1.94
C ILE A 186 9.60 10.73 0.59
N GLU A 187 8.32 10.42 0.39
CA GLU A 187 7.62 10.69 -0.87
C GLU A 187 7.46 12.19 -1.12
N ARG A 188 7.14 12.98 -0.08
CA ARG A 188 7.13 14.46 -0.15
C ARG A 188 8.48 15.05 -0.54
N LYS A 189 9.58 14.48 -0.03
CA LYS A 189 10.94 14.95 -0.35
C LYS A 189 11.33 14.65 -1.79
N LYS A 190 10.81 13.58 -2.39
CA LYS A 190 11.01 13.29 -3.82
C LYS A 190 10.36 14.35 -4.71
N GLU A 191 9.13 14.76 -4.41
CA GLU A 191 8.43 15.82 -5.16
C GLU A 191 9.14 17.19 -5.09
N LEU A 192 9.90 17.47 -4.01
CA LEU A 192 10.63 18.72 -3.84
C LEU A 192 12.01 18.75 -4.54
N LEU A 193 12.51 17.58 -4.97
CA LEU A 193 13.83 17.42 -5.59
C LEU A 193 13.77 17.23 -7.11
N GLU A 194 12.59 17.03 -7.69
CA GLU A 194 12.32 16.98 -9.14
C GLU A 194 11.84 18.33 -9.69
#